data_AF-A0A7C4T9L3-F1
#
_entry.id   AF-A0A7C4T9L3-F1
#
_cell.length_a   1.000
_cell.length_b   1.000
_cell.length_c   1.000
_cell.angle_alpha   90.00
_cell.angle_beta   90.00
_cell.angle_gamma   90.00
#
_symmetry.space_group_name_H-M   'P 1'
#
loop_
_entity.id
_entity.type
_entity.pdbx_description
1 polymer ?
#
loop_
_entity_poly.entity_id
_entity_poly.type
_entity_poly.pdbx_seq_one_letter_code
_entity_poly.pdbx_strand_id
1 'polypeptide(L)'
;MGKQLLSAEVIRQRMADYCSKSEHCKSEVLKKMQAFTLSAEETESILHFLESEGYINEFRYAKAFANDKIRFERWGKLKIRYALLQKKIEESAIDAALNDIDEETYLQ
;
A
#
# COMPACT_ATOMS: atom_id res chain seq x y z
N MET A 1 -16.40 -16.49 -6.71
CA MET A 1 -17.15 -15.35 -6.13
C MET A 1 -17.41 -14.35 -7.24
N GLY A 2 -18.66 -13.95 -7.48
CA GLY A 2 -19.01 -12.99 -8.54
C GLY A 2 -18.54 -11.57 -8.19
N LYS A 3 -18.24 -10.76 -9.21
CA LYS A 3 -17.92 -9.35 -9.03
C LYS A 3 -19.17 -8.59 -8.55
N GLN A 4 -18.99 -7.65 -7.62
CA GLN A 4 -20.07 -6.80 -7.12
C GLN A 4 -20.29 -5.60 -8.07
N LEU A 5 -21.56 -5.31 -8.38
CA LEU A 5 -21.95 -4.14 -9.15
C LEU A 5 -22.32 -3.00 -8.19
N LEU A 6 -21.52 -1.94 -8.20
CA LEU A 6 -21.71 -0.72 -7.41
C LEU A 6 -21.26 0.47 -8.28
N SER A 7 -21.75 1.67 -7.98
CA SER A 7 -21.24 2.87 -8.65
C SER A 7 -19.79 3.16 -8.26
N ALA A 8 -19.02 3.75 -9.18
CA ALA A 8 -17.64 4.16 -8.94
C ALA A 8 -17.50 5.07 -7.70
N GLU A 9 -18.48 5.95 -7.46
CA GLU A 9 -18.49 6.83 -6.29
C GLU A 9 -18.58 6.06 -4.96
N VAL A 10 -19.45 5.05 -4.89
CA VAL A 10 -19.57 4.20 -3.69
C VAL A 10 -18.29 3.40 -3.49
N ILE A 11 -17.67 2.91 -4.57
CA ILE A 11 -16.42 2.16 -4.48
C ILE A 11 -15.27 3.07 -4.02
N ARG A 12 -15.19 4.30 -4.53
CA ARG A 12 -14.23 5.32 -4.08
C ARG A 12 -14.32 5.56 -2.58
N GLN A 13 -15.51 5.77 -2.04
CA GLN A 13 -15.72 5.96 -0.59
C GLN A 13 -15.31 4.72 0.20
N ARG A 14 -15.66 3.52 -0.27
CA ARG A 14 -15.21 2.27 0.36
C ARG A 14 -13.69 2.11 0.37
N MET A 15 -13.01 2.55 -0.70
CA MET A 15 -11.54 2.49 -0.75
C MET A 15 -10.90 3.55 0.15
N ALA A 16 -11.48 4.74 0.24
CA ALA A 16 -11.06 5.76 1.19
C ALA A 16 -11.20 5.28 2.64
N ASP A 17 -12.36 4.72 3.00
CA ASP A 17 -12.61 4.10 4.31
C ASP A 17 -11.60 2.98 4.60
N TYR A 18 -11.27 2.17 3.59
CA TYR A 18 -10.30 1.10 3.72
C TYR A 18 -8.89 1.65 4.03
N CYS A 19 -8.44 2.65 3.27
CA CYS A 19 -7.13 3.30 3.45
C CYS A 19 -7.06 4.17 4.72
N SER A 20 -8.19 4.66 5.24
CA SER A 20 -8.22 5.45 6.48
C SER A 20 -7.96 4.61 7.74
N LYS A 21 -8.22 3.30 7.69
CA LYS A 21 -8.09 2.39 8.84
C LYS A 21 -6.69 1.82 9.00
N SER A 22 -5.96 1.70 7.89
CA SER A 22 -4.60 1.16 7.86
C SER A 22 -3.91 1.57 6.57
N GLU A 23 -2.58 1.64 6.62
CA GLU A 23 -1.78 1.92 5.43
C GLU A 23 -1.94 0.83 4.38
N HIS A 24 -2.24 1.25 3.15
CA HIS A 24 -2.33 0.38 1.99
C HIS A 24 -1.56 0.98 0.82
N CYS A 25 -0.91 0.12 0.05
CA CYS A 25 -0.25 0.54 -1.18
C CYS A 25 -1.17 0.41 -2.40
N LYS A 26 -0.76 1.09 -3.48
CA LYS A 26 -1.44 1.10 -4.78
C LYS A 26 -1.83 -0.31 -5.25
N SER A 27 -0.91 -1.27 -5.16
CA SER A 27 -1.15 -2.65 -5.62
C SER A 27 -2.18 -3.40 -4.79
N GLU A 28 -2.25 -3.17 -3.48
CA GLU A 28 -3.25 -3.76 -2.60
C GLU A 28 -4.64 -3.21 -2.90
N VAL A 29 -4.74 -1.89 -3.08
CA VAL A 29 -6.02 -1.22 -3.41
C VAL A 29 -6.51 -1.64 -4.80
N LEU A 30 -5.63 -1.69 -5.81
CA LEU A 30 -5.96 -2.22 -7.13
C LEU A 30 -6.47 -3.67 -7.06
N LYS A 31 -5.79 -4.54 -6.29
CA LYS A 31 -6.23 -5.92 -6.09
C LYS A 31 -7.59 -5.98 -5.42
N LYS A 32 -7.87 -5.11 -4.45
CA LYS A 32 -9.17 -5.02 -3.79
C LYS A 32 -10.28 -4.56 -4.74
N MET A 33 -9.97 -3.62 -5.64
CA MET A 33 -10.92 -3.12 -6.65
C MET A 33 -11.31 -4.17 -7.70
N GLN A 34 -10.51 -5.24 -7.90
CA GLN A 34 -10.85 -6.35 -8.80
C GLN A 34 -12.13 -7.10 -8.40
N ALA A 35 -12.58 -6.96 -7.15
CA ALA A 35 -13.84 -7.53 -6.68
C ALA A 35 -15.08 -6.79 -7.23
N PHE A 36 -14.90 -5.63 -7.85
CA PHE A 36 -15.98 -4.81 -8.43
C PHE A 36 -15.93 -4.81 -9.95
N THR A 37 -17.06 -4.49 -10.56
CA THR A 37 -17.14 -4.23 -12.00
C THR A 37 -16.85 -2.75 -12.24
N LEU A 38 -15.58 -2.44 -12.52
CA LEU A 38 -15.09 -1.11 -12.88
C LEU A 38 -14.44 -1.17 -14.26
N SER A 39 -14.60 -0.10 -15.04
CA SER A 39 -13.79 0.18 -16.20
C SER A 39 -12.36 0.58 -15.81
N ALA A 40 -11.45 0.60 -16.79
CA ALA A 40 -10.07 1.05 -16.57
C ALA A 40 -10.03 2.53 -16.15
N GLU A 41 -10.84 3.37 -16.79
CA GLU A 41 -10.94 4.82 -16.50
C GLU A 41 -11.47 5.08 -15.08
N GLU A 42 -12.52 4.38 -14.65
CA GLU A 42 -13.02 4.52 -13.27
C GLU A 42 -11.98 4.05 -12.24
N THR A 43 -11.27 2.95 -12.54
CA THR A 43 -10.21 2.44 -11.65
C THR A 43 -9.08 3.47 -11.49
N GLU A 44 -8.64 4.07 -12.59
CA GLU A 44 -7.60 5.10 -12.60
C GLU A 44 -8.06 6.37 -11.89
N SER A 45 -9.29 6.83 -12.15
CA SER A 45 -9.88 8.00 -11.49
C SER A 45 -9.97 7.83 -9.97
N ILE A 46 -10.44 6.66 -9.50
CA ILE A 46 -10.50 6.36 -8.07
C ILE A 46 -9.11 6.35 -7.47
N LEU A 47 -8.14 5.73 -8.15
CA LEU A 47 -6.78 5.62 -7.64
C LEU A 47 -6.12 6.99 -7.54
N HIS A 48 -6.27 7.83 -8.57
CA HIS A 48 -5.78 9.20 -8.57
C HIS A 48 -6.35 10.02 -7.40
N PHE A 49 -7.65 9.90 -7.14
CA PHE A 49 -8.29 10.55 -5.99
C PHE A 49 -7.67 10.08 -4.66
N LEU A 50 -7.42 8.78 -4.49
CA LEU A 50 -6.85 8.25 -3.25
C LEU A 50 -5.41 8.71 -3.03
N GLU A 51 -4.63 8.84 -4.10
CA GLU A 51 -3.28 9.38 -4.06
C GLU A 51 -3.29 10.89 -3.78
N SER A 52 -4.15 11.67 -4.47
CA SER A 52 -4.21 13.13 -4.34
C SER A 52 -4.67 13.59 -2.95
N GLU A 53 -5.62 12.88 -2.37
CA GLU A 53 -6.13 13.15 -1.01
C GLU A 53 -5.23 12.53 0.09
N GLY A 54 -4.15 11.84 -0.28
CA GLY A 54 -3.19 11.27 0.67
C GLY A 54 -3.69 10.03 1.43
N TYR A 55 -4.78 9.40 0.97
CA TYR A 55 -5.21 8.08 1.47
C TYR A 55 -4.18 7.01 1.15
N ILE A 56 -3.58 7.07 -0.05
CA ILE A 56 -2.45 6.21 -0.44
C ILE A 56 -1.18 7.05 -0.46
N ASN A 57 -0.16 6.59 0.27
CA ASN A 57 1.17 7.17 0.23
C ASN A 57 2.22 6.05 0.32
N GLU A 58 2.96 5.82 -0.76
CA GLU A 58 3.89 4.68 -0.84
C GLU A 58 5.10 4.81 0.09
N PHE A 59 5.58 6.02 0.37
CA PHE A 59 6.64 6.26 1.35
C PHE A 59 6.17 5.92 2.77
N ARG A 60 4.97 6.38 3.13
CA ARG A 60 4.35 6.09 4.42
C ARG A 60 4.11 4.59 4.60
N TYR A 61 3.59 3.94 3.56
CA TYR A 61 3.39 2.49 3.53
C TYR A 61 4.71 1.72 3.67
N ALA A 62 5.74 2.06 2.88
CA ALA A 62 7.02 1.36 2.89
C ALA A 62 7.69 1.42 4.27
N LYS A 63 7.66 2.58 4.92
CA LYS A 63 8.19 2.78 6.27
C LYS A 63 7.42 1.97 7.31
N ALA A 64 6.08 2.04 7.30
CA ALA A 64 5.25 1.26 8.22
C ALA A 64 5.48 -0.25 8.05
N PHE A 65 5.48 -0.72 6.80
CA PHE A 65 5.73 -2.12 6.47
C PHE A 65 7.12 -2.59 6.97
N ALA A 66 8.17 -1.81 6.71
CA ALA A 66 9.52 -2.17 7.14
C ALA A 66 9.62 -2.27 8.67
N ASN A 67 9.07 -1.29 9.39
CA ASN A 67 9.06 -1.26 10.86
C ASN A 67 8.35 -2.47 11.45
N ASP A 68 7.17 -2.83 10.93
CA ASP A 68 6.42 -4.01 11.39
C ASP A 68 7.22 -5.30 11.18
N LYS A 69 7.80 -5.47 9.98
CA LYS A 69 8.58 -6.67 9.65
C LYS A 69 9.85 -6.81 10.46
N ILE A 70 10.48 -5.71 10.85
CA ILE A 70 11.63 -5.76 11.77
C ILE A 70 11.16 -6.11 13.17
N ARG A 71 10.22 -5.33 13.71
CA ARG A 71 9.84 -5.41 15.12
C ARG A 71 9.20 -6.73 15.50
N PHE A 72 8.29 -7.24 14.66
CA PHE A 72 7.48 -8.40 15.01
C PHE A 72 7.94 -9.69 14.34
N GLU A 73 8.59 -9.59 13.18
CA GLU A 73 9.01 -10.77 12.41
C GLU A 73 10.53 -10.91 12.27
N ARG A 74 11.31 -9.91 12.73
CA ARG A 74 12.77 -9.90 12.69
C ARG A 74 13.33 -10.09 11.28
N TRP A 75 12.67 -9.53 10.27
CA TRP A 75 13.17 -9.59 8.90
C TRP A 75 14.39 -8.69 8.71
N GLY A 76 15.38 -9.18 7.95
CA GLY A 76 16.48 -8.35 7.47
C GLY A 76 16.07 -7.42 6.32
N LYS A 77 16.79 -6.31 6.15
CA LYS A 77 16.53 -5.28 5.12
C LYS A 77 16.33 -5.87 3.71
N LEU A 78 17.13 -6.87 3.33
CA LEU A 78 17.03 -7.52 2.01
C LEU A 78 15.67 -8.21 1.79
N LYS A 79 15.17 -8.93 2.79
CA LYS A 79 13.86 -9.60 2.70
C LYS A 79 12.72 -8.58 2.60
N ILE A 80 12.82 -7.48 3.36
CA ILE A 80 11.86 -6.38 3.33
C ILE A 80 11.86 -5.71 1.95
N ARG A 81 13.03 -5.39 1.38
CA ARG A 81 13.19 -4.87 0.02
C ARG A 81 12.45 -5.75 -1.00
N TYR A 82 12.73 -7.06 -1.01
CA TYR A 82 12.07 -7.98 -1.94
C TYR A 82 10.55 -7.99 -1.77
N ALA A 83 10.06 -7.98 -0.53
CA ALA A 83 8.61 -7.96 -0.29
C ALA A 83 7.95 -6.66 -0.78
N LEU A 84 8.61 -5.51 -0.59
CA LEU A 84 8.12 -4.22 -1.09
C LEU A 84 8.15 -4.15 -2.63
N LEU A 85 9.19 -4.69 -3.28
CA LEU A 85 9.26 -4.83 -4.74
C LEU A 85 8.12 -5.70 -5.29
N GLN A 86 7.80 -6.83 -4.64
CA GLN A 86 6.66 -7.67 -5.02
C GLN A 86 5.31 -6.96 -4.85
N LYS A 87 5.25 -5.97 -3.96
CA LYS A 87 4.10 -5.06 -3.80
C LYS A 87 4.12 -3.89 -4.77
N LYS A 88 5.06 -3.87 -5.73
CA LYS A 88 5.22 -2.82 -6.75
C LYS A 88 5.45 -1.42 -6.16
N ILE A 89 6.15 -1.36 -5.02
CA ILE A 89 6.60 -0.09 -4.46
C ILE A 89 7.86 0.36 -5.21
N GLU A 90 7.93 1.63 -5.57
CA GLU A 90 9.09 2.22 -6.24
C GLU A 90 10.35 2.16 -5.35
N GLU A 91 11.51 1.94 -5.98
CA GLU A 91 12.79 1.79 -5.27
C GLU A 91 13.12 2.98 -4.38
N SER A 92 12.76 4.20 -4.78
CA SER A 92 12.96 5.42 -4.00
C SER A 92 12.26 5.39 -2.64
N ALA A 93 11.03 4.89 -2.57
CA ALA A 93 10.28 4.73 -1.33
C ALA A 93 10.83 3.58 -0.48
N ILE A 94 11.28 2.51 -1.12
CA ILE A 94 11.93 1.38 -0.44
C ILE A 94 13.23 1.83 0.22
N ASP A 95 14.09 2.52 -0.52
CA ASP A 95 15.39 2.97 -0.03
C ASP A 95 15.22 3.99 1.10
N ALA A 96 14.27 4.93 0.97
CA ALA A 96 13.92 5.84 2.05
C ALA A 96 13.50 5.08 3.32
N ALA A 97 12.65 4.06 3.20
CA ALA A 97 12.22 3.24 4.34
C ALA A 97 13.36 2.43 4.96
N LEU A 98 14.25 1.85 4.15
CA LEU A 98 15.34 0.98 4.63
C LEU A 98 16.54 1.74 5.21
N ASN A 99 16.76 2.97 4.76
CA ASN A 99 17.81 3.85 5.27
C ASN A 99 17.42 4.47 6.62
N ASP A 100 16.13 4.68 6.87
CA ASP A 100 15.60 5.17 8.14
C ASP A 100 15.65 4.13 9.27
N ILE A 101 15.90 2.86 8.92
CA ILE A 101 16.09 1.78 9.89
C ILE A 101 17.50 1.89 10.47
N ASP A 102 17.57 2.43 11.67
CA ASP A 102 18.78 2.46 12.49
C ASP A 102 19.27 1.03 12.76
N GLU A 103 20.57 0.81 12.59
CA GLU A 103 21.21 -0.50 12.78
C GLU A 103 21.10 -0.98 14.24
N GLU A 104 20.95 -0.07 15.20
CA GLU A 104 20.73 -0.40 16.62
C GLU A 104 19.40 -1.13 16.88
N THR A 105 18.42 -1.02 15.97
CA THR A 105 17.13 -1.72 16.08
C THR A 105 17.26 -3.25 16.03
N TYR A 106 18.39 -3.77 15.54
CA TYR A 106 18.67 -5.21 15.51
C TYR A 106 19.16 -5.78 16.86
N LEU A 107 19.46 -4.93 17.85
CA LEU A 107 20.09 -5.32 19.12
C LEU A 107 19.12 -5.42 20.32
N GLN A 108 17.80 -5.33 20.10
CA GLN A 108 16.76 -5.57 21.12
C GLN A 108 15.94 -6.83 20.83
#